data_AF-A0A2S1ESD4-F1
#
_entry.id   AF-A0A2S1ESD4-F1
#
_cell.length_a   1.000
_cell.length_b   1.000
_cell.length_c   1.000
_cell.angle_alpha   90.00
_cell.angle_beta   90.00
_cell.angle_gamma   90.00
#
_symmetry.space_group_name_H-M   'P 1'
#
loop_
_entity.id
_entity.type
_entity.pdbx_description
1 polymer ?
#
loop_
_entity_poly.entity_id
_entity_poly.type
_entity_poly.pdbx_seq_one_letter_code
_entity_poly.pdbx_strand_id
1 'polypeptide(L)' 'MMRAVSLDKLIYCYQHDIWNLEDISDYCNVDVEYLYLIDAIDNYRVKRGLIFAYKGYRFNLRKNVKIEKMG' A
#
# COMPACT_ATOMS: atom_id res chain seq x y z
N MET A 1 9.41 17.11 -4.55
CA MET A 1 9.79 16.20 -3.44
C MET A 1 8.73 15.09 -3.41
N MET A 2 9.05 13.91 -3.95
CA MET A 2 8.10 12.79 -4.13
C MET A 2 7.72 12.18 -2.77
N ARG A 3 6.44 12.17 -2.43
CA ARG A 3 5.92 11.54 -1.20
C ARG A 3 5.48 10.12 -1.55
N ALA A 4 6.32 9.12 -1.29
CA ALA A 4 5.92 7.72 -1.39
C ALA A 4 4.73 7.44 -0.45
N VAL A 5 3.77 6.63 -0.91
CA VAL A 5 2.62 6.21 -0.10
C VAL A 5 3.13 5.35 1.07
N SER A 6 2.79 5.75 2.30
CA SER A 6 3.20 5.02 3.50
C SER A 6 2.30 3.81 3.75
N LEU A 7 2.85 2.77 4.39
CA LEU A 7 2.08 1.58 4.81
C LEU A 7 0.88 1.94 5.70
N ASP A 8 1.00 3.00 6.50
CA ASP A 8 -0.09 3.50 7.34
C ASP A 8 -1.26 4.05 6.50
N LYS A 9 -0.97 4.77 5.42
CA LYS A 9 -2.00 5.23 4.48
C LYS A 9 -2.67 4.05 3.77
N LEU A 10 -1.89 3.03 3.39
CA LEU A 10 -2.45 1.81 2.79
C LEU A 10 -3.38 1.06 3.74
N ILE A 11 -3.03 0.97 5.04
CA ILE A 11 -3.93 0.40 6.06
C ILE A 11 -5.19 1.25 6.19
N TYR A 12 -5.06 2.57 6.21
CA TYR A 12 -6.22 3.46 6.29
C TYR A 12 -7.17 3.25 5.10
N CYS A 13 -6.65 3.21 3.88
CA CYS A 13 -7.45 2.95 2.69
C CYS A 13 -8.16 1.59 2.78
N TYR A 14 -7.46 0.56 3.26
CA TYR A 14 -8.04 -0.77 3.49
C TYR A 14 -9.17 -0.76 4.52
N GLN A 15 -9.00 -0.04 5.62
CA GLN A 15 -10.02 0.07 6.69
C GLN A 15 -11.27 0.82 6.26
N HIS A 16 -11.14 1.72 5.29
CA HIS A 16 -12.23 2.56 4.79
C HIS A 16 -12.87 2.00 3.50
N ASP A 17 -12.52 0.76 3.11
CA ASP A 17 -12.97 0.09 1.88
C ASP A 17 -12.58 0.84 0.58
N ILE A 18 -11.58 1.73 0.70
CA ILE A 18 -10.98 2.49 -0.39
C ILE A 18 -9.91 1.62 -1.02
N TRP A 19 -10.31 0.61 -1.80
CA TRP A 19 -9.40 -0.35 -2.44
C TRP A 19 -9.28 -0.19 -3.96
N ASN A 20 -10.04 0.74 -4.54
CA ASN A 20 -9.86 1.16 -5.91
C ASN A 20 -8.64 2.10 -5.99
N LEU A 21 -7.80 1.88 -7.00
CA LEU A 21 -6.58 2.67 -7.21
C LEU A 21 -6.89 4.16 -7.44
N GLU A 22 -7.99 4.46 -8.12
CA GLU A 22 -8.47 5.84 -8.29
C GLU A 22 -8.86 6.47 -6.95
N ASP A 23 -9.60 5.75 -6.09
CA ASP A 23 -10.03 6.29 -4.80
C ASP A 23 -8.86 6.48 -3.82
N ILE A 24 -7.84 5.60 -3.88
CA ILE A 24 -6.59 5.75 -3.12
C ILE A 24 -5.82 6.99 -3.59
N SER A 25 -5.77 7.22 -4.90
CA SER A 25 -5.10 8.34 -5.55
C SER A 25 -5.74 9.68 -5.22
N ASP A 26 -7.07 9.73 -5.28
CA ASP A 26 -7.86 10.89 -4.89
C ASP A 26 -7.70 11.20 -3.41
N TYR A 27 -7.72 10.18 -2.55
CA TYR A 27 -7.52 10.36 -1.11
C TYR A 27 -6.08 10.80 -0.78
N CYS A 28 -5.09 10.27 -1.47
CA CYS A 28 -3.69 10.61 -1.25
C CYS A 28 -3.26 11.92 -1.93
N ASN A 29 -4.11 12.48 -2.80
CA ASN A 29 -3.90 13.70 -3.57
C ASN A 29 -2.61 13.62 -4.42
N VAL A 30 -2.45 12.53 -5.18
CA VAL A 30 -1.25 12.23 -5.98
C VAL A 30 -1.64 11.93 -7.42
N ASP A 31 -1.47 12.90 -8.32
CA ASP A 31 -1.86 12.84 -9.76
C ASP A 31 -1.15 11.77 -10.63
N VAL A 32 -0.21 10.98 -10.09
CA VAL A 32 0.66 10.09 -10.90
C VAL A 32 0.88 8.74 -10.20
N GLU A 33 -0.16 8.22 -9.56
CA GLU A 33 -0.02 7.22 -8.49
C GLU A 33 0.30 5.79 -8.96
N TYR A 34 0.06 5.44 -10.22
CA TYR A 34 0.33 4.06 -10.67
C TYR A 34 1.82 3.70 -10.57
N LEU A 35 2.72 4.61 -10.97
CA LEU A 35 4.17 4.43 -10.87
C LEU A 35 4.65 4.52 -9.42
N TYR A 36 4.10 5.45 -8.63
CA TYR A 36 4.57 5.69 -7.26
C TYR A 36 4.11 4.65 -6.25
N LEU A 37 2.91 4.08 -6.45
CA LEU A 37 2.44 2.96 -5.66
C LEU A 37 3.30 1.73 -5.97
N ILE A 38 3.57 1.44 -7.25
CA ILE A 38 4.42 0.34 -7.70
C ILE A 38 5.84 0.49 -7.14
N ASP A 39 6.45 1.67 -7.25
CA ASP A 39 7.79 1.94 -6.71
C ASP A 39 7.85 1.80 -5.19
N ALA A 40 6.81 2.23 -4.48
CA ALA A 40 6.71 2.07 -3.03
C ALA A 40 6.58 0.58 -2.67
N ILE A 41 5.71 -0.16 -3.36
CA ILE A 41 5.52 -1.60 -3.20
C ILE A 41 6.82 -2.36 -3.46
N ASP A 42 7.53 -2.04 -4.53
CA ASP A 42 8.81 -2.67 -4.87
C ASP A 42 9.89 -2.36 -3.84
N ASN A 43 9.96 -1.12 -3.34
CA ASN A 43 10.81 -0.78 -2.20
C ASN A 43 10.47 -1.61 -0.95
N TYR A 44 9.19 -1.83 -0.66
CA TYR A 44 8.77 -2.67 0.45
C TYR A 44 9.07 -4.16 0.21
N ARG A 45 8.92 -4.66 -1.03
CA ARG A 45 9.32 -6.02 -1.40
C ARG A 45 10.80 -6.26 -1.16
N VAL A 46 11.67 -5.31 -1.56
CA VAL A 46 13.11 -5.40 -1.34
C VAL A 46 13.47 -5.31 0.15
N LYS A 47 12.87 -4.38 0.89
CA LYS A 47 13.23 -4.13 2.30
C LYS A 47 12.64 -5.13 3.29
N ARG A 48 11.43 -5.63 3.04
CA ARG A 48 10.66 -6.43 4.01
C ARG A 48 10.29 -7.82 3.49
N GLY A 49 10.52 -8.10 2.21
CA GLY A 49 10.11 -9.33 1.57
C GLY A 49 8.71 -9.28 0.97
N LEU A 50 8.33 -10.38 0.33
CA LEU A 50 7.04 -10.49 -0.40
C LEU A 50 5.82 -10.59 0.52
N ILE A 51 6.00 -11.11 1.74
CA ILE A 51 4.96 -11.22 2.76
C ILE A 51 5.57 -10.75 4.07
N PHE A 52 4.99 -9.74 4.70
CA PHE A 52 5.45 -9.23 5.98
C PHE A 52 4.28 -8.77 6.86
N ALA A 53 4.52 -8.77 8.16
CA ALA A 53 3.58 -8.20 9.13
C ALA A 53 3.96 -6.74 9.44
N TYR A 54 2.95 -5.89 9.58
CA TYR A 54 3.09 -4.49 9.98
C TYR A 54 1.85 -4.04 10.75
N LYS A 55 2.03 -3.61 12.01
CA LYS A 55 0.97 -3.10 12.90
C LYS A 55 -0.28 -3.99 13.01
N GLY A 56 -0.09 -5.31 13.08
CA GLY A 56 -1.21 -6.26 13.16
C GLY A 56 -1.89 -6.55 11.82
N TYR A 57 -1.33 -6.07 10.71
CA TYR A 57 -1.76 -6.41 9.35
C TYR A 57 -0.68 -7.22 8.66
N ARG A 58 -1.10 -8.21 7.86
CA ARG A 58 -0.25 -8.96 6.95
C ARG A 58 -0.36 -8.33 5.57
N PHE A 59 0.77 -7.86 5.07
CA PHE A 59 0.92 -7.41 3.69
C PHE A 59 1.39 -8.60 2.86
N ASN A 60 0.69 -8.88 1.77
CA ASN A 60 1.09 -9.83 0.75
C ASN A 60 1.23 -9.09 -0.57
N LEU A 61 2.47 -9.01 -1.06
CA LEU A 61 2.85 -8.29 -2.26
C LEU A 61 3.20 -9.25 -3.41
N ARG A 62 2.78 -10.53 -3.39
CA ARG A 62 3.21 -11.53 -4.41
C ARG A 62 2.66 -11.29 -5.82
N LYS A 63 1.44 -10.77 -5.94
CA LYS A 63 0.80 -10.45 -7.23
C LYS A 63 0.27 -9.03 -7.18
N ASN A 64 -0.79 -8.84 -6.39
CA ASN A 64 -1.35 -7.54 -6.05
C ASN A 64 -1.09 -7.26 -4.57
N VAL A 65 -1.20 -5.99 -4.15
CA VAL A 65 -1.18 -5.63 -2.73
C VAL A 65 -2.44 -6.18 -2.08
N LYS A 66 -2.26 -7.18 -1.21
CA LYS A 66 -3.30 -7.66 -0.31
C LYS A 66 -2.91 -7.31 1.12
N ILE A 67 -3.87 -6.75 1.85
CA ILE A 67 -3.74 -6.50 3.27
C ILE A 67 -4.76 -7.40 3.97
N GLU A 68 -4.32 -8.13 4.98
CA GLU A 68 -5.17 -8.98 5.81
C GLU A 68 -4.97 -8.58 7.27
N LYS A 69 -6.04 -8.41 8.03
CA LYS A 69 -5.93 -8.20 9.47
C LYS A 69 -5.51 -9.51 10.14
N MET A 70 -4.42 -9.49 10.90
CA MET A 70 -4.01 -10.63 11.71
C MET A 70 -4.90 -10.64 12.95
N GLY A 71 -5.78 -11.64 13.03
CA GLY A 71 -6.65 -11.90 14.18
C GLY A 71 -5.91 -12.45 15.38
#